data_AF-R7TUS8-F1
#
_entry.id   AF-R7TUS8-F1
#
_cell.length_a   1.000
_cell.length_b   1.000
_cell.length_c   1.000
_cell.angle_alpha   90.00
_cell.angle_beta   90.00
_cell.angle_gamma   90.00
#
_symmetry.space_group_name_H-M   'P 1'
#
loop_
_entity.id
_entity.type
_entity.pdbx_description
1 polymer ?
#
loop_
_entity_poly.entity_id
_entity_poly.type
_entity_poly.pdbx_seq_one_letter_code
_entity_poly.pdbx_strand_id
1 'polypeptide(L)'
;RKVAVILSGCGVYDGAEVHESVLTLLGIEQQGATYQCFAPDMNQHHVINHLTGEDTGEQRNVLVEAARIARGDIEPLAALKVADFDALIVPGGFGAAKNLSDFAFE
;
A
#
# COMPACT_ATOMS: atom_id res chain seq x y z
N ARG A 1 -17.82 -10.69 4.67
CA ARG A 1 -16.67 -11.11 3.85
C ARG A 1 -15.49 -10.25 4.24
N LYS A 2 -14.29 -10.81 4.40
CA LYS A 2 -13.09 -10.10 4.84
C LYS A 2 -12.08 -10.01 3.68
N VAL A 3 -11.59 -8.82 3.38
CA VAL A 3 -10.69 -8.55 2.25
C VAL A 3 -9.32 -8.12 2.75
N ALA A 4 -8.25 -8.75 2.27
CA ALA A 4 -6.89 -8.26 2.53
C ALA A 4 -6.55 -7.17 1.51
N VAL A 5 -6.07 -6.02 1.97
CA VAL A 5 -5.65 -4.91 1.10
C VAL A 5 -4.15 -4.68 1.27
N ILE A 6 -3.36 -4.96 0.23
CA ILE A 6 -1.90 -4.79 0.29
C ILE A 6 -1.51 -3.43 -0.27
N LEU A 7 -0.92 -2.59 0.57
CA LEU A 7 -0.43 -1.26 0.24
C LEU A 7 1.10 -1.28 0.07
N SER A 8 1.61 -0.35 -0.72
CA SER A 8 3.03 -0.25 -1.08
C SER A 8 3.72 1.04 -0.61
N GLY A 9 3.05 1.84 0.23
CA GLY A 9 3.50 3.15 0.74
C GLY A 9 2.34 4.16 0.70
N CYS A 10 2.62 5.46 0.64
CA CYS A 10 1.57 6.50 0.59
C CYS A 10 1.93 7.65 -0.39
N GLY A 11 1.65 7.43 -1.67
CA GLY A 11 1.98 8.39 -2.74
C GLY A 11 2.13 7.67 -4.08
N VAL A 12 1.61 8.25 -5.16
CA VAL A 12 1.57 7.58 -6.48
C VAL A 12 2.95 7.22 -7.02
N TYR A 13 4.01 7.98 -6.74
CA TYR A 13 5.33 7.76 -7.35
C TYR A 13 6.25 6.82 -6.57
N ASP A 14 5.99 6.62 -5.28
CA ASP A 14 6.86 5.87 -4.37
C ASP A 14 6.12 4.90 -3.44
N GLY A 15 4.79 4.83 -3.53
CA GLY A 15 3.94 3.98 -2.73
C GLY A 15 2.62 3.63 -3.42
N ALA A 16 1.58 3.43 -2.61
CA ALA A 16 0.23 3.16 -3.12
C ALA A 16 -0.41 4.46 -3.64
N GLU A 17 -1.16 4.37 -4.73
CA GLU A 17 -1.98 5.48 -5.20
C GLU A 17 -3.09 5.74 -4.17
N VAL A 18 -3.13 6.97 -3.64
CA VAL A 18 -3.93 7.28 -2.45
C VAL A 18 -5.42 7.26 -2.79
N HIS A 19 -5.83 7.73 -3.98
CA HIS A 19 -7.24 7.74 -4.37
C HIS A 19 -7.78 6.33 -4.63
N GLU A 20 -7.07 5.49 -5.38
CA GLU A 20 -7.38 4.09 -5.61
C GLU A 20 -7.48 3.35 -4.29
N SER A 21 -6.55 3.59 -3.38
CA SER A 21 -6.57 2.97 -2.05
C SER A 21 -7.83 3.39 -1.28
N VAL A 22 -8.10 4.68 -1.16
CA VAL A 22 -9.29 5.19 -0.42
C VAL A 22 -10.60 4.72 -1.07
N LEU A 23 -10.71 4.76 -2.40
CA LEU A 23 -11.89 4.29 -3.13
C LEU A 23 -12.08 2.78 -3.00
N THR A 24 -10.98 2.01 -2.94
CA THR A 24 -11.00 0.58 -2.67
C THR A 24 -11.57 0.30 -1.29
N LEU A 25 -11.04 0.96 -0.25
CA LEU A 25 -11.52 0.80 1.13
C LEU A 25 -13.01 1.17 1.25
N LEU A 26 -13.40 2.31 0.69
CA LEU A 26 -14.80 2.75 0.64
C LEU A 26 -15.70 1.74 -0.08
N GLY A 27 -15.26 1.23 -1.23
CA GLY A 27 -16.02 0.27 -2.03
C GLY A 27 -16.23 -1.06 -1.30
N ILE A 28 -15.25 -1.52 -0.52
CA ILE A 28 -15.39 -2.72 0.33
C ILE A 28 -16.47 -2.48 1.40
N GLU A 29 -16.41 -1.37 2.12
CA GLU A 29 -17.37 -1.05 3.19
C GLU A 29 -18.79 -0.85 2.65
N GLN A 30 -18.95 -0.15 1.51
CA GLN A 30 -20.26 0.07 0.87
C GLN A 30 -20.95 -1.24 0.47
N GLN A 31 -20.19 -2.31 0.26
CA GLN A 31 -20.73 -3.65 -0.03
C GLN A 31 -20.95 -4.51 1.23
N GLY A 32 -20.82 -3.92 2.43
CA GLY A 32 -21.00 -4.62 3.70
C GLY A 32 -19.89 -5.63 4.02
N ALA A 33 -18.73 -5.51 3.38
CA ALA A 33 -17.54 -6.30 3.69
C ALA A 33 -16.61 -5.52 4.63
N THR A 34 -15.65 -6.22 5.24
CA THR A 34 -14.60 -5.63 6.06
C THR A 34 -13.25 -5.83 5.39
N TYR A 35 -12.26 -5.01 5.76
CA TYR A 35 -10.90 -5.14 5.27
C TYR A 35 -9.88 -5.16 6.42
N GLN A 36 -8.68 -5.64 6.12
CA GLN A 36 -7.46 -5.37 6.90
C GLN A 36 -6.39 -4.92 5.92
N CYS A 37 -5.74 -3.80 6.22
CA CYS A 37 -4.61 -3.33 5.43
C CYS A 37 -3.34 -4.07 5.84
N PHE A 38 -2.48 -4.32 4.86
CA PHE A 38 -1.15 -4.88 5.05
C PHE A 38 -0.13 -4.14 4.19
N ALA A 39 1.13 -4.09 4.64
CA ALA A 39 2.23 -3.57 3.85
C ALA A 39 3.55 -4.25 4.29
N PRO A 40 4.53 -4.46 3.38
CA PRO A 40 5.81 -5.01 3.77
C PRO A 40 6.55 -4.04 4.70
N ASP A 41 7.14 -4.57 5.77
CA ASP A 41 7.96 -3.77 6.70
C ASP A 41 9.40 -3.68 6.18
N MET A 42 9.62 -2.74 5.27
CA MET A 42 10.90 -2.48 4.62
C MET A 42 11.00 -1.03 4.15
N ASN A 43 12.19 -0.57 3.80
CA ASN A 43 12.36 0.74 3.18
C ASN A 43 11.78 0.79 1.77
N GLN A 44 11.19 1.94 1.40
CA GLN A 44 10.84 2.25 0.01
C GLN A 44 12.10 2.31 -0.85
N HIS A 45 11.99 1.95 -2.12
CA HIS A 45 13.13 2.02 -3.04
C HIS A 45 13.59 3.46 -3.29
N HIS A 46 12.64 4.37 -3.52
CA HIS A 46 12.88 5.81 -3.67
C HIS A 46 11.87 6.58 -2.81
N VAL A 47 12.18 7.82 -2.46
CA VAL A 47 11.25 8.77 -1.85
C VAL A 47 11.12 9.95 -2.79
N ILE A 48 9.92 10.18 -3.32
CA ILE A 48 9.73 11.15 -4.39
C ILE A 48 9.02 12.39 -3.86
N ASN A 49 9.58 13.55 -4.17
CA ASN A 49 8.86 14.80 -4.02
C ASN A 49 7.76 14.85 -5.07
N HIS A 50 6.51 14.67 -4.65
CA HIS A 50 5.37 14.61 -5.57
C HIS A 50 5.05 15.95 -6.26
N LEU A 51 5.62 17.08 -5.79
CA LEU A 51 5.49 18.37 -6.47
C LEU A 51 6.47 18.50 -7.64
N THR A 52 7.71 18.02 -7.50
CA THR A 52 8.76 18.17 -8.51
C THR A 52 8.97 16.91 -9.36
N GLY A 53 8.57 15.74 -8.85
CA GLY A 53 8.84 14.44 -9.45
C GLY A 53 10.25 13.90 -9.18
N GLU A 54 11.05 14.61 -8.39
CA GLU A 54 12.45 14.28 -8.13
C GLU A 54 12.61 13.41 -6.88
N ASP A 55 13.64 12.57 -6.88
CA ASP A 55 14.06 11.82 -5.70
C ASP A 55 14.66 12.77 -4.66
N THR A 56 14.23 12.64 -3.40
CA THR A 56 14.71 13.44 -2.28
C THR A 56 15.98 12.88 -1.64
N GLY A 57 16.34 11.63 -1.92
CA GLY A 57 17.43 10.91 -1.24
C GLY A 57 17.13 10.55 0.22
N GLU A 58 15.92 10.83 0.70
CA GLU A 58 15.45 10.43 2.02
C GLU A 58 15.14 8.92 2.07
N GLN A 59 15.04 8.38 3.28
CA GLN A 59 14.53 7.02 3.49
C GLN A 59 13.22 7.06 4.25
N ARG A 60 12.27 6.25 3.79
CA ARG A 60 10.97 6.01 4.44
C ARG A 60 10.65 4.53 4.39
N ASN A 61 9.90 4.07 5.39
CA ASN A 61 9.47 2.68 5.48
C ASN A 61 8.06 2.52 4.89
N VAL A 62 7.88 1.49 4.07
CA VAL A 62 6.65 1.18 3.33
C VAL A 62 5.46 1.00 4.27
N LEU A 63 5.60 0.19 5.33
CA LEU A 63 4.55 -0.03 6.32
C LEU A 63 4.20 1.25 7.08
N VAL A 64 5.22 2.00 7.52
CA VAL A 64 5.03 3.25 8.27
C VAL A 64 4.29 4.29 7.43
N GLU A 65 4.65 4.45 6.16
CA GLU A 65 3.97 5.41 5.28
C GLU A 65 2.57 4.93 4.88
N ALA A 66 2.38 3.64 4.58
CA ALA A 66 1.07 3.06 4.29
C ALA A 66 0.08 3.18 5.46
N ALA A 67 0.57 3.20 6.71
CA ALA A 67 -0.26 3.44 7.90
C ALA A 67 -1.00 4.80 7.86
N ARG A 68 -0.52 5.77 7.07
CA ARG A 68 -1.22 7.05 6.85
C ARG A 68 -2.57 6.85 6.16
N ILE A 69 -2.61 6.00 5.13
CA ILE A 69 -3.84 5.65 4.41
C ILE A 69 -4.78 4.87 5.33
N ALA A 70 -4.24 3.88 6.02
CA ALA A 70 -5.01 2.99 6.90
C ALA A 70 -5.35 3.58 8.28
N ARG A 71 -4.96 4.85 8.54
CA ARG A 71 -5.18 5.54 9.82
C ARG A 71 -4.64 4.75 11.03
N GLY A 72 -3.52 4.06 10.84
CA GLY A 72 -2.87 3.20 11.83
C GLY A 72 -3.40 1.76 11.91
N ASP A 73 -4.50 1.42 11.25
CA ASP A 73 -5.05 0.05 11.21
C ASP A 73 -4.43 -0.76 10.06
N ILE A 74 -3.16 -1.11 10.23
CA ILE A 74 -2.37 -1.84 9.25
C ILE A 74 -1.42 -2.82 9.95
N GLU A 75 -1.21 -3.98 9.36
CA GLU A 75 -0.28 -4.99 9.87
C GLU A 75 0.88 -5.23 8.89
N PRO A 76 2.05 -5.73 9.36
CA PRO A 76 3.10 -6.19 8.47
C PRO A 76 2.58 -7.29 7.52
N LEU A 77 2.95 -7.23 6.24
CA LEU A 77 2.50 -8.21 5.23
C LEU A 77 2.88 -9.65 5.61
N ALA A 78 3.99 -9.85 6.32
CA ALA A 78 4.40 -11.15 6.82
C ALA A 78 3.44 -11.77 7.86
N ALA A 79 2.56 -10.96 8.47
CA ALA A 79 1.53 -11.44 9.40
C ALA A 79 0.26 -11.93 8.69
N LEU A 80 0.12 -11.68 7.38
CA LEU A 80 -1.06 -12.07 6.61
C LEU A 80 -1.27 -13.58 6.62
N LYS A 81 -2.38 -14.01 7.22
CA LYS A 81 -2.87 -15.38 7.13
C LYS A 81 -3.96 -15.47 6.07
N VAL A 82 -3.60 -15.89 4.87
CA VAL A 82 -4.51 -15.92 3.70
C VAL A 82 -5.82 -16.68 3.95
N ALA A 83 -5.82 -17.69 4.84
CA ALA A 83 -7.01 -18.46 5.19
C ALA A 83 -8.08 -17.64 5.96
N ASP A 84 -7.72 -16.48 6.52
CA ASP A 84 -8.64 -15.61 7.27
C ASP A 84 -9.41 -14.63 6.37
N PHE A 85 -9.17 -14.66 5.05
CA PHE A 85 -9.69 -13.70 4.08
C PHE A 85 -10.38 -14.39 2.90
N ASP A 86 -11.44 -13.75 2.39
CA ASP A 86 -12.22 -14.25 1.25
C ASP A 86 -11.67 -13.73 -0.10
N ALA A 87 -10.93 -12.62 -0.07
CA ALA A 87 -10.39 -11.95 -1.25
C ALA A 87 -9.15 -11.12 -0.89
N LEU A 88 -8.40 -10.74 -1.92
CA LEU A 88 -7.22 -9.89 -1.82
C LEU A 88 -7.26 -8.82 -2.92
N ILE A 89 -6.91 -7.60 -2.57
CA ILE A 89 -6.81 -6.46 -3.48
C ILE A 89 -5.45 -5.79 -3.29
N VAL A 90 -4.81 -5.40 -4.39
CA VAL A 90 -3.58 -4.62 -4.40
C VAL A 90 -3.85 -3.33 -5.18
N PRO A 91 -4.07 -2.19 -4.49
CA PRO A 91 -4.16 -0.90 -5.16
C PRO A 91 -2.89 -0.59 -5.95
N GLY A 92 -3.02 0.24 -6.98
CA GLY A 92 -1.92 0.64 -7.84
C GLY A 92 -1.00 1.66 -7.19
N GLY A 93 -0.46 2.55 -8.02
CA GLY A 93 0.68 3.40 -7.67
C GLY A 93 2.00 2.73 -8.00
N PHE A 94 3.01 3.53 -8.28
CA PHE A 94 4.30 3.08 -8.76
C PHE A 94 5.11 2.36 -7.68
N GLY A 95 4.73 2.49 -6.40
CA GLY A 95 5.22 1.62 -5.33
C GLY A 95 4.87 0.15 -5.55
N ALA A 96 3.80 -0.20 -6.27
CA ALA A 96 3.53 -1.60 -6.63
C ALA A 96 4.62 -2.18 -7.55
N ALA A 97 5.12 -1.36 -8.49
CA ALA A 97 6.18 -1.74 -9.43
C ALA A 97 7.60 -1.66 -8.82
N LYS A 98 7.78 -0.89 -7.74
CA LYS A 98 9.09 -0.63 -7.11
C LYS A 98 9.33 -1.35 -5.78
N ASN A 99 8.28 -1.52 -4.97
CA ASN A 99 8.37 -2.02 -3.60
C ASN A 99 7.75 -3.41 -3.45
N LEU A 100 6.73 -3.75 -4.25
CA LEU A 100 6.09 -5.07 -4.24
C LEU A 100 6.61 -6.00 -5.35
N SER A 101 7.43 -5.48 -6.26
CA SER A 101 8.03 -6.19 -7.38
C SER A 101 9.31 -5.49 -7.84
N ASP A 102 9.99 -6.10 -8.80
CA ASP A 102 11.17 -5.62 -9.52
C ASP A 102 10.85 -5.04 -10.90
N PHE A 103 9.57 -4.99 -11.30
CA PHE A 103 9.12 -4.59 -12.64
C PHE A 103 9.60 -3.20 -13.07
N ALA A 104 9.80 -2.25 -12.15
CA ALA A 104 10.30 -0.92 -12.50
C ALA A 104 11.80 -0.88 -12.85
N PHE A 105 12.52 -1.97 -12.61
CA PHE A 105 13.98 -2.06 -12.73
C PHE A 105 14.46 -3.14 -13.72
N GLU A 106 13.55 -4.01 -14.16
CA GLU A 106 13.76 -4.93 -15.30
C GLU A 106 13.34 -4.29 -16.63
#